data_AF-A0A7V8NHK4-F1
#
_entry.id   AF-A0A7V8NHK4-F1
#
_cell.length_a   1.000
_cell.length_b   1.000
_cell.length_c   1.000
_cell.angle_alpha   90.00
_cell.angle_beta   90.00
_cell.angle_gamma   90.00
#
_symmetry.space_group_name_H-M   'P 1'
#
loop_
_entity.id
_entity.type
_entity.pdbx_description
1 polymer ?
#
loop_
_entity_poly.entity_id
_entity_poly.type
_entity_poly.pdbx_seq_one_letter_code
_entity_poly.pdbx_strand_id
1 'polypeptide(L)'
;MSSAPPASSSAPSAPPNVLLRGGPDHVTSTKRVRYVPDPEATLKLEVGNTYEHFEPTAETAEHEGRPLRVLRWTRRTYVAE
;
A
#
# COMPACT_ATOMS: atom_id res chain seq x y z
N MET A 1 28.12 -9.50 27.32
CA MET A 1 27.88 -9.38 25.87
C MET A 1 26.39 -9.62 25.67
N SER A 2 25.58 -8.55 25.56
CA SER A 2 24.12 -8.66 25.44
C SER A 2 23.73 -9.17 24.07
N SER A 3 22.93 -10.23 24.02
CA SER A 3 22.21 -10.68 22.83
C SER A 3 21.33 -9.56 22.28
N ALA A 4 21.49 -9.26 21.00
CA ALA A 4 20.48 -8.54 20.22
C ALA A 4 19.22 -9.44 20.10
N PRO A 5 18.00 -8.87 20.14
CA PRO A 5 16.81 -9.66 19.83
C PRO A 5 16.85 -10.08 18.35
N PRO A 6 16.32 -11.27 17.99
CA PRO A 6 16.14 -11.60 16.59
C PRO A 6 15.12 -10.61 16.02
N ALA A 7 15.54 -9.86 14.99
CA ALA A 7 14.61 -9.12 14.15
C ALA A 7 13.47 -10.07 13.77
N SER A 8 12.22 -9.67 14.06
CA SER A 8 11.05 -10.40 13.60
C SER A 8 11.19 -10.62 12.09
N SER A 9 11.57 -11.83 11.69
CA SER A 9 11.40 -12.31 10.32
C SER A 9 9.90 -12.42 10.07
N SER A 10 9.25 -11.29 9.77
CA SER A 10 8.04 -11.35 8.95
C SER A 10 8.45 -12.03 7.65
N ALA A 11 7.70 -13.05 7.24
CA ALA A 11 7.85 -13.79 5.98
C ALA A 11 8.26 -12.87 4.82
N PRO A 12 8.99 -13.37 3.79
CA PRO A 12 9.37 -12.55 2.64
C PRO A 12 8.10 -11.97 2.03
N SER A 13 7.82 -10.73 2.39
CA SER A 13 6.73 -9.96 1.83
C SER A 13 7.18 -9.75 0.40
N ALA A 14 6.40 -10.24 -0.57
CA ALA A 14 6.73 -10.08 -1.97
C ALA A 14 7.14 -8.62 -2.25
N PRO A 15 8.13 -8.39 -3.13
CA PRO A 15 8.63 -7.05 -3.38
C PRO A 15 7.46 -6.13 -3.78
N PRO A 16 7.45 -4.87 -3.34
CA PRO A 16 6.36 -3.98 -3.65
C PRO A 16 6.22 -3.79 -5.17
N ASN A 17 4.98 -3.68 -5.63
CA ASN A 17 4.62 -3.52 -7.04
C ASN A 17 3.69 -2.32 -7.30
N VAL A 18 3.18 -1.67 -6.25
CA VAL A 18 2.30 -0.49 -6.38
C VAL A 18 2.76 0.69 -5.53
N LEU A 19 2.50 1.90 -6.05
CA LEU A 19 2.63 3.18 -5.37
C LEU A 19 1.25 3.84 -5.23
N LEU A 20 0.79 4.03 -4.01
CA LEU A 20 -0.45 4.71 -3.68
C LEU A 20 -0.24 6.23 -3.69
N ARG A 21 -1.09 6.95 -4.42
CA ARG A 21 -1.08 8.41 -4.52
C ARG A 21 -2.45 9.03 -4.18
N GLY A 22 -2.40 10.19 -3.54
CA GLY A 22 -3.60 10.90 -3.09
C GLY A 22 -4.26 10.25 -1.88
N GLY A 23 -5.42 10.78 -1.49
CA GLY A 23 -6.11 10.38 -0.28
C GLY A 23 -5.57 11.06 0.99
N PRO A 24 -6.18 10.78 2.15
CA PRO A 24 -5.85 11.47 3.39
C PRO A 24 -4.42 11.20 3.88
N ASP A 25 -3.78 12.18 4.54
CA ASP A 25 -2.41 12.07 5.04
C ASP A 25 -2.17 10.86 5.96
N HIS A 26 -3.18 10.48 6.74
CA HIS A 26 -3.11 9.31 7.64
C HIS A 26 -3.10 7.97 6.88
N VAL A 27 -3.57 7.94 5.64
CA VAL A 27 -3.53 6.76 4.75
C VAL A 27 -2.19 6.68 4.03
N THR A 28 -1.62 7.84 3.68
CA THR A 28 -0.45 7.92 2.80
C THR A 28 0.90 8.05 3.50
N SER A 29 0.97 8.30 4.81
CA SER A 29 2.27 8.61 5.44
C SER A 29 3.19 7.40 5.68
N THR A 30 2.65 6.18 5.80
CA THR A 30 3.46 5.00 6.19
C THR A 30 3.39 3.83 5.21
N LYS A 31 2.49 3.87 4.21
CA LYS A 31 2.18 2.71 3.36
C LYS A 31 1.97 3.06 1.88
N ARG A 32 2.67 4.08 1.36
CA ARG A 32 2.56 4.43 -0.09
C ARG A 32 3.02 3.30 -0.98
N VAL A 33 4.00 2.52 -0.56
CA VAL A 33 4.59 1.47 -1.38
C VAL A 33 4.26 0.13 -0.76
N ARG A 34 3.65 -0.76 -1.54
CA ARG A 34 3.23 -2.08 -1.08
C ARG A 34 3.16 -3.09 -2.21
N TYR A 35 3.08 -4.35 -1.81
CA TYR A 35 2.68 -5.42 -2.71
C TYR A 35 1.16 -5.60 -2.69
N VAL A 36 0.59 -5.82 -3.87
CA VAL A 36 -0.78 -6.31 -4.08
C VAL A 36 -0.74 -7.49 -5.04
N PRO A 37 -1.61 -8.50 -4.87
CA PRO A 37 -1.63 -9.68 -5.74
C PRO A 37 -2.03 -9.34 -7.18
N ASP A 38 -2.88 -8.33 -7.36
CA ASP A 38 -3.30 -7.83 -8.67
C ASP A 38 -3.19 -6.30 -8.72
N PRO A 39 -2.19 -5.74 -9.43
CA PRO A 39 -1.98 -4.29 -9.54
C PRO A 39 -2.96 -3.62 -10.51
N GLU A 40 -3.75 -4.38 -11.28
CA GLU A 40 -4.77 -3.86 -12.20
C GLU A 40 -6.19 -3.90 -11.60
N ALA A 41 -6.33 -4.35 -10.35
CA ALA A 41 -7.58 -4.33 -9.61
C ALA A 41 -7.69 -3.11 -8.68
N THR A 42 -8.93 -2.70 -8.37
CA THR A 42 -9.19 -1.70 -7.34
C THR A 42 -8.70 -2.21 -5.98
N LEU A 43 -7.75 -1.50 -5.39
CA LEU A 43 -7.25 -1.80 -4.06
C LEU A 43 -8.19 -1.20 -3.00
N LYS A 44 -8.72 -2.06 -2.14
CA LYS A 44 -9.42 -1.66 -0.91
C LYS A 44 -8.45 -1.79 0.26
N LEU A 45 -8.06 -0.66 0.84
CA LEU A 45 -7.22 -0.61 2.02
C LEU A 45 -8.09 -0.36 3.26
N GLU A 46 -8.04 -1.28 4.21
CA GLU A 46 -8.73 -1.14 5.49
C GLU A 46 -7.98 -0.18 6.41
N VAL A 47 -8.70 0.81 6.93
CA VAL A 47 -8.20 1.85 7.85
C VAL A 47 -9.25 2.05 8.94
N GLY A 48 -9.06 1.37 10.08
CA GLY A 48 -10.04 1.37 11.17
C GLY A 48 -11.38 0.78 10.72
N ASN A 49 -12.46 1.55 10.83
CA ASN A 49 -13.81 1.18 10.38
C ASN A 49 -14.13 1.66 8.95
N THR A 50 -13.11 1.93 8.14
CA THR A 50 -13.28 2.42 6.77
C THR A 50 -12.44 1.63 5.76
N TYR A 51 -12.89 1.64 4.52
CA TYR A 51 -12.11 1.24 3.36
C TYR A 51 -11.76 2.47 2.51
N GLU A 52 -10.47 2.61 2.24
CA GLU A 52 -9.93 3.53 1.26
C GLU A 52 -9.80 2.80 -0.08
N HIS A 53 -10.37 3.37 -1.14
CA HIS A 53 -10.35 2.77 -2.46
C HIS A 53 -9.29 3.46 -3.31
N PHE A 54 -8.45 2.67 -3.95
CA PHE A 54 -7.49 3.14 -4.92
C PHE A 54 -7.68 2.41 -6.24
N GLU A 55 -7.74 3.16 -7.33
CA GLU A 55 -7.86 2.61 -8.67
C GLU A 55 -6.52 2.63 -9.40
N PRO A 56 -6.22 1.57 -10.18
CA PRO A 56 -5.02 1.53 -11.00
C PRO A 56 -5.07 2.63 -12.05
N THR A 57 -3.91 3.17 -12.38
CA THR A 57 -3.77 4.15 -13.46
C THR A 57 -2.78 3.65 -14.47
N ALA A 58 -2.84 4.13 -15.71
CA ALA A 58 -1.83 3.83 -16.73
C ALA A 58 -0.40 4.27 -16.35
N GLU A 59 -0.25 5.10 -15.30
CA GLU A 59 1.00 5.66 -14.84
C GLU A 59 1.83 4.64 -14.03
N THR A 60 3.15 4.70 -14.22
CA THR A 60 4.14 4.03 -13.38
C THR A 60 5.10 5.06 -12.80
N ALA A 61 5.62 4.79 -11.62
CA ALA A 61 6.58 5.64 -10.94
C ALA A 61 7.78 4.82 -10.48
N GLU A 62 8.98 5.35 -10.71
CA GLU A 62 10.18 4.73 -10.16
C GLU A 62 10.24 4.95 -8.65
N HIS A 63 10.44 3.87 -7.91
CA HIS A 63 10.67 3.87 -6.47
C HIS A 63 11.79 2.89 -6.15
N GLU A 64 12.86 3.36 -5.51
CA GLU A 64 14.04 2.54 -5.19
C GLU A 64 14.61 1.80 -6.41
N GLY A 65 14.61 2.45 -7.58
CA GLY A 65 15.10 1.86 -8.84
C GLY A 65 14.17 0.80 -9.43
N ARG A 66 12.92 0.70 -8.98
CA ARG A 66 11.91 -0.23 -9.50
C ARG A 66 10.69 0.52 -10.02
N PRO A 67 10.15 0.17 -11.20
CA PRO A 67 8.89 0.72 -11.66
C PRO A 67 7.73 0.13 -10.87
N LEU A 68 6.95 0.98 -10.22
CA LEU A 68 5.73 0.60 -9.50
C LEU A 68 4.49 1.16 -10.21
N ARG A 69 3.42 0.38 -10.25
CA ARG A 69 2.13 0.82 -10.79
C ARG A 69 1.51 1.86 -9.85
N VAL A 70 1.11 3.01 -10.40
CA VAL A 70 0.49 4.07 -9.59
C VAL A 70 -0.99 3.78 -9.42
N LEU A 71 -1.42 3.69 -8.17
CA LEU A 71 -2.82 3.57 -7.79
C LEU A 71 -3.26 4.90 -7.16
N ARG A 72 -4.31 5.50 -7.71
CA ARG A 72 -4.84 6.79 -7.22
C ARG A 72 -6.03 6.58 -6.31
N TRP A 73 -6.01 7.28 -5.19
CA TRP A 73 -7.16 7.31 -4.28
C TRP A 73 -8.39 7.88 -4.98
N THR A 74 -9.54 7.24 -4.80
CA THR A 74 -10.81 7.68 -5.40
C THR A 74 -11.87 8.01 -4.35
N ARG A 75 -12.06 7.14 -3.35
CA ARG A 75 -13.12 7.31 -2.35
C ARG A 75 -12.83 6.57 -1.05
N ARG A 76 -13.61 6.94 -0.02
CA ARG A 76 -13.73 6.24 1.25
C ARG A 76 -15.13 5.63 1.38
N THR A 77 -15.22 4.43 1.94
CA THR A 77 -16.49 3.85 2.40
C THR A 77 -16.38 3.40 3.84
N TYR A 78 -17.45 3.56 4.62
CA TYR A 78 -17.51 3.04 5.99
C TYR A 78 -17.91 1.56 5.98
N VAL A 79 -17.34 0.78 6.88
CA VAL A 79 -17.85 -0.54 7.21
C VAL A 79 -19.18 -0.31 7.92
N ALA A 80 -20.27 -0.87 7.39
CA ALA A 80 -21.55 -0.84 8.09
C ALA A 80 -21.44 -1.72 9.34
N GLU A 81 -21.77 -1.16 10.51
CA GLU A 81 -21.81 -1.84 11.81
C GLU A 81 -23.08 -2.69 11.98
#